data_AF-A0A4Y2JIP0-F1
#
_entry.id   AF-A0A4Y2JIP0-F1
#
_cell.length_a   1.000
_cell.length_b   1.000
_cell.length_c   1.000
_cell.angle_alpha   90.00
_cell.angle_beta   90.00
_cell.angle_gamma   90.00
#
_symmetry.space_group_name_H-M   'P 1'
#
loop_
_entity.id
_entity.type
_entity.pdbx_description
1 polymer ?
#
loop_
_entity_poly.entity_id
_entity_poly.type
_entity_poly.pdbx_seq_one_letter_code
_entity_poly.pdbx_strand_id
1 'polypeptide(L)'
;MKDGICSKKYSRQLIKETQTGDDGYPKFRRSPEDGGCTAKIRFRGKEIEIDNKWVVPYSPLLSKMSHAHINVEYCKSVKSIKYICKYIHKGSDMAVFGLKKANEHDDVTNYQLGRYISSNEAVWRVLSFPIHERHPTVVHLRVYLENGQRVYFTRENAQAIASEPPRTTLTVFFQLCKQDPFARTLLYPEVPRYYT
;
A
#
# COMPACT_ATOMS: atom_id res chain seq x y z
N MET A 1 0.27 -27.41 0.49
CA MET A 1 -0.92 -28.25 0.76
C MET A 1 -1.19 -28.18 2.26
N LYS A 2 -2.44 -28.06 2.68
CA LYS A 2 -2.88 -28.27 4.08
C LYS A 2 -3.91 -29.37 4.03
N ASP A 3 -3.72 -30.44 4.80
CA ASP A 3 -4.64 -31.59 4.87
C ASP A 3 -4.97 -32.21 3.51
N GLY A 4 -3.97 -32.32 2.63
CA GLY A 4 -4.16 -32.85 1.28
C GLY A 4 -4.91 -31.91 0.31
N ILE A 5 -5.27 -30.70 0.74
CA ILE A 5 -5.95 -29.70 -0.07
C ILE A 5 -5.01 -28.52 -0.37
N CYS A 6 -5.11 -27.95 -1.57
CA CYS A 6 -4.36 -26.75 -1.91
C CYS A 6 -4.86 -25.56 -1.07
N SER A 7 -3.98 -24.94 -0.29
CA SER A 7 -4.30 -23.77 0.53
C SER A 7 -4.76 -22.55 -0.29
N LYS A 8 -4.50 -22.57 -1.60
CA LYS A 8 -4.94 -21.54 -2.56
C LYS A 8 -6.24 -21.89 -3.28
N LYS A 9 -6.95 -22.95 -2.81
CA LYS A 9 -8.24 -23.42 -3.30
C LYS A 9 -8.22 -23.92 -4.76
N TYR A 10 -7.11 -24.51 -5.18
CA TYR A 10 -6.99 -25.17 -6.49
C TYR A 10 -7.23 -26.68 -6.36
N SER A 11 -7.88 -27.35 -7.32
CA SER A 11 -8.42 -26.83 -8.60
C SER A 11 -9.66 -25.94 -8.45
N ARG A 12 -9.81 -24.91 -9.29
CA ARG A 12 -11.00 -24.05 -9.33
C ARG A 12 -12.13 -24.67 -10.16
N GLN A 13 -13.38 -24.29 -9.90
CA GLN A 13 -14.52 -24.72 -10.72
C GLN A 13 -14.47 -24.09 -12.12
N LEU A 14 -14.92 -24.85 -13.12
CA LEU A 14 -15.13 -24.32 -14.48
C LEU A 14 -16.47 -23.60 -14.50
N ILE A 15 -16.43 -22.33 -14.89
CA ILE A 15 -17.62 -21.50 -15.07
C ILE A 15 -17.54 -20.77 -16.41
N LYS A 16 -18.68 -20.61 -17.05
CA LYS A 16 -18.81 -20.02 -18.39
C LYS A 16 -18.60 -18.50 -18.37
N GLU A 17 -18.92 -17.84 -17.27
CA GLU A 17 -18.84 -16.39 -17.15
C GLU A 17 -18.18 -15.97 -15.84
N THR A 18 -17.57 -14.79 -15.84
CA THR A 18 -16.99 -14.21 -14.62
C THR A 18 -18.13 -13.68 -13.75
N GLN A 19 -18.21 -14.16 -12.51
CA GLN A 19 -19.26 -13.80 -11.56
C GLN A 19 -18.65 -13.14 -10.32
N THR A 20 -19.42 -12.28 -9.66
CA THR A 20 -19.02 -11.73 -8.35
C THR A 20 -19.28 -12.80 -7.30
N GLY A 21 -18.26 -13.20 -6.54
CA GLY A 21 -18.41 -14.17 -5.47
C GLY A 21 -18.99 -13.56 -4.19
N ASP A 22 -19.64 -14.39 -3.38
CA ASP A 22 -20.29 -14.01 -2.12
C ASP A 22 -19.30 -13.48 -1.06
N ASP A 23 -18.04 -13.90 -1.15
CA ASP A 23 -16.95 -13.45 -0.28
C ASP A 23 -16.33 -12.11 -0.72
N GLY A 24 -16.79 -11.54 -1.84
CA GLY A 24 -16.31 -10.31 -2.46
C GLY A 24 -15.18 -10.52 -3.47
N TYR A 25 -14.69 -11.75 -3.65
CA TYR A 25 -13.71 -12.06 -4.68
C TYR A 25 -14.41 -12.56 -5.96
N PRO A 26 -13.93 -12.18 -7.15
CA PRO A 26 -14.53 -12.67 -8.40
C PRO A 26 -14.27 -14.16 -8.59
N LYS A 27 -15.27 -14.86 -9.11
CA LYS A 27 -15.11 -16.19 -9.72
C LYS A 27 -14.89 -15.95 -11.22
N PHE A 28 -13.70 -16.27 -11.73
CA PHE A 28 -13.36 -16.02 -13.13
C PHE A 28 -13.88 -17.09 -14.07
N ARG A 29 -14.31 -16.68 -15.26
CA ARG A 29 -14.55 -17.57 -16.40
C ARG A 29 -13.35 -18.50 -16.62
N ARG A 30 -13.63 -19.80 -16.74
CA ARG A 30 -12.63 -20.86 -16.98
C ARG A 30 -13.08 -21.89 -18.02
N SER A 31 -14.19 -21.65 -18.73
CA SER A 31 -14.74 -22.53 -19.78
C SER A 31 -13.66 -23.04 -20.76
N PRO A 32 -13.47 -24.36 -20.89
CA PRO A 32 -12.59 -24.95 -21.91
C PRO A 32 -13.08 -24.65 -23.34
N GLU A 33 -14.40 -24.58 -23.53
CA GLU A 33 -15.06 -24.41 -24.83
C GLU A 33 -14.85 -23.00 -25.41
N ASP A 34 -14.67 -22.00 -24.55
CA ASP A 34 -14.53 -20.58 -24.93
C ASP A 34 -13.06 -20.11 -24.86
N GLY A 35 -12.15 -20.85 -25.49
CA GLY A 35 -10.72 -20.52 -25.56
C GLY A 35 -9.90 -21.01 -24.38
N GLY A 36 -10.32 -22.09 -23.72
CA GLY A 36 -9.49 -22.78 -22.75
C GLY A 36 -8.51 -23.74 -23.43
N CYS A 37 -7.37 -23.96 -22.76
CA CYS A 37 -6.34 -24.86 -23.24
C CYS A 37 -6.07 -25.93 -22.19
N THR A 38 -5.75 -27.14 -22.65
CA THR A 38 -5.10 -28.15 -21.82
C THR A 38 -3.63 -28.25 -22.22
N ALA A 39 -2.77 -28.44 -21.23
CA ALA A 39 -1.35 -28.61 -21.41
C ALA A 39 -0.89 -29.83 -20.62
N LYS A 40 -0.15 -30.73 -21.27
CA LYS A 40 0.50 -31.84 -20.58
C LYS A 40 1.84 -31.36 -20.05
N ILE A 41 2.03 -31.43 -18.74
CA ILE A 41 3.29 -31.11 -18.09
C ILE A 41 3.89 -32.37 -17.47
N ARG A 42 5.21 -32.51 -17.55
CA ARG A 42 5.92 -33.57 -16.85
C ARG A 42 6.33 -33.08 -15.47
N PHE A 43 5.75 -33.66 -14.42
CA PHE A 43 6.08 -33.32 -13.04
C PHE A 43 6.43 -34.59 -12.27
N ARG A 44 7.64 -34.62 -11.68
CA ARG A 44 8.16 -35.78 -10.92
C ARG A 44 8.06 -37.11 -11.67
N GLY A 45 8.38 -37.09 -12.97
CA GLY A 45 8.36 -38.29 -13.83
C GLY A 45 6.97 -38.74 -14.29
N LYS A 46 5.89 -38.13 -13.80
CA LYS A 46 4.52 -38.38 -14.26
C LYS A 46 4.08 -37.29 -15.22
N GLU A 47 3.35 -37.68 -16.26
CA GLU A 47 2.65 -36.74 -17.14
C GLU A 47 1.33 -36.35 -16.46
N ILE A 48 1.14 -35.04 -16.26
CA ILE A 48 -0.05 -34.49 -15.63
C ILE A 48 -0.68 -33.54 -16.63
N GLU A 49 -1.95 -33.74 -16.92
CA GLU A 49 -2.75 -32.83 -17.72
C GLU A 49 -3.23 -31.66 -16.84
N ILE A 50 -2.86 -30.45 -17.25
CA ILE A 50 -3.28 -29.20 -16.63
C ILE A 50 -4.31 -28.54 -17.54
N ASP A 51 -5.47 -28.27 -16.97
CA ASP A 51 -6.52 -27.47 -17.60
C ASP A 51 -6.63 -26.08 -16.96
N ASN A 52 -7.58 -25.30 -17.46
CA ASN A 52 -7.92 -23.97 -16.94
C ASN A 52 -8.24 -23.94 -15.44
N LYS A 53 -8.55 -25.07 -14.77
CA LYS A 53 -8.87 -25.07 -13.34
C LYS A 53 -7.65 -24.75 -12.48
N TRP A 54 -6.45 -24.97 -13.00
CA TRP A 54 -5.17 -24.82 -12.29
C TRP A 54 -4.44 -23.52 -12.59
N VAL A 55 -4.93 -22.73 -13.54
CA VAL A 55 -4.27 -21.51 -14.02
C VAL A 55 -4.67 -20.30 -13.17
N VAL A 56 -3.73 -19.39 -12.90
CA VAL A 56 -4.02 -18.10 -12.26
C VAL A 56 -4.48 -17.12 -13.35
N PRO A 57 -5.52 -16.29 -13.13
CA PRO A 57 -5.93 -15.30 -14.12
C PRO A 57 -4.76 -14.39 -14.51
N TYR A 58 -4.56 -14.18 -15.81
CA TYR A 58 -3.46 -13.38 -16.34
C TYR A 58 -3.92 -12.65 -17.60
N SER A 59 -3.17 -11.62 -17.98
CA SER A 59 -3.28 -10.99 -19.29
C SER A 59 -2.11 -11.43 -20.16
N PRO A 60 -2.35 -12.12 -21.30
CA PRO A 60 -1.27 -12.48 -22.23
C PRO A 60 -0.49 -11.25 -22.72
N LEU A 61 -1.19 -10.14 -22.96
CA LEU A 61 -0.59 -8.89 -23.39
C LEU A 61 0.37 -8.34 -22.33
N LEU A 62 -0.09 -8.20 -21.08
CA LEU A 62 0.75 -7.68 -20.00
C LEU A 62 1.94 -8.62 -19.72
N SER A 63 1.70 -9.94 -19.76
CA SER A 63 2.76 -10.91 -19.51
C SER A 63 3.83 -10.89 -20.59
N LYS A 64 3.43 -10.73 -21.86
CA LYS A 64 4.36 -10.59 -22.99
C LYS A 64 5.11 -9.26 -22.96
N MET A 65 4.43 -8.17 -22.64
CA MET A 65 5.02 -6.82 -22.57
C MET A 65 6.05 -6.69 -21.44
N SER A 66 5.81 -7.35 -20.31
CA SER A 66 6.70 -7.31 -19.13
C SER A 66 7.72 -8.44 -19.07
N HIS A 67 7.64 -9.42 -19.97
CA HIS A 67 8.39 -10.67 -19.89
C HIS A 67 8.28 -11.37 -18.52
N ALA A 68 7.13 -11.23 -17.85
CA ALA A 68 6.88 -11.78 -16.52
C ALA A 68 5.45 -12.32 -16.40
N HIS A 69 5.23 -13.29 -15.51
CA HIS A 69 3.87 -13.78 -15.25
C HIS A 69 3.11 -12.77 -14.36
N ILE A 70 2.18 -12.02 -14.96
CA ILE A 70 1.37 -11.03 -14.24
C ILE A 70 0.00 -11.62 -13.88
N ASN A 71 -0.24 -11.78 -12.57
CA ASN A 71 -1.57 -12.08 -12.05
C ASN A 71 -2.47 -10.85 -12.22
N VAL A 72 -3.64 -11.02 -12.83
CA VAL A 72 -4.63 -9.96 -13.04
C VAL A 72 -5.90 -10.30 -12.29
N GLU A 73 -6.27 -9.45 -11.32
CA GLU A 73 -7.47 -9.65 -10.52
C GLU A 73 -8.53 -8.56 -10.77
N TYR A 74 -9.78 -8.99 -10.97
CA TYR A 74 -10.92 -8.10 -11.05
C TYR A 74 -11.37 -7.67 -9.65
N CYS A 75 -11.38 -6.36 -9.40
CA CYS A 75 -11.71 -5.80 -8.10
C CYS A 75 -13.04 -5.03 -8.19
N LYS A 76 -14.12 -5.59 -7.64
CA LYS A 76 -15.45 -4.93 -7.61
C LYS A 76 -16.03 -4.74 -6.22
N SER A 77 -15.60 -5.52 -5.23
CA SER A 77 -16.15 -5.43 -3.88
C SER A 77 -15.38 -4.44 -3.00
N VAL A 78 -16.06 -3.87 -2.00
CA VAL A 78 -15.43 -3.05 -0.95
C VAL A 78 -14.32 -3.82 -0.25
N LYS A 79 -14.46 -5.14 -0.06
CA LYS A 79 -13.42 -5.99 0.53
C LYS A 79 -12.17 -6.02 -0.35
N SER A 80 -12.33 -6.17 -1.67
CA SER A 80 -11.21 -6.18 -2.62
C SER A 80 -10.55 -4.80 -2.72
N ILE A 81 -11.33 -3.71 -2.71
CA ILE A 81 -10.78 -2.35 -2.72
C ILE A 81 -10.00 -2.09 -1.42
N LYS A 82 -10.58 -2.43 -0.26
CA LYS A 82 -9.90 -2.35 1.03
C LYS A 82 -8.61 -3.17 1.04
N TYR A 83 -8.61 -4.34 0.40
CA TYR A 83 -7.42 -5.17 0.26
C TYR A 83 -6.35 -4.44 -0.55
N ILE A 84 -6.64 -3.94 -1.76
CA ILE A 84 -5.67 -3.18 -2.57
C ILE A 84 -5.14 -1.97 -1.79
N CYS A 85 -6.03 -1.17 -1.21
CA CYS A 85 -5.63 -0.02 -0.39
C CYS A 85 -4.74 -0.46 0.78
N LYS A 86 -5.03 -1.59 1.44
CA LYS A 86 -4.17 -2.12 2.50
C LYS A 86 -2.76 -2.38 1.98
N TYR A 87 -2.57 -2.99 0.82
CA TYR A 87 -1.21 -3.29 0.31
C TYR A 87 -0.46 -2.05 -0.15
N ILE A 88 -1.16 -1.07 -0.75
CA ILE A 88 -0.57 0.23 -1.11
C ILE A 88 -0.13 0.98 0.16
N HIS A 89 -0.90 0.90 1.24
CA HIS A 89 -0.67 1.67 2.46
C HIS A 89 0.02 0.89 3.59
N LYS A 90 0.31 -0.41 3.41
CA LYS A 90 0.92 -1.26 4.44
C LYS A 90 2.30 -0.73 4.87
N GLY A 91 2.92 0.10 4.05
CA GLY A 91 4.29 0.53 4.22
C GLY A 91 5.25 -0.55 3.76
N SER A 92 6.52 -0.17 3.57
CA SER A 92 7.57 -1.12 3.24
C SER A 92 7.95 -1.92 4.47
N ASP A 93 8.53 -3.10 4.27
CA ASP A 93 9.00 -3.94 5.35
C ASP A 93 9.97 -3.18 6.25
N MET A 94 9.85 -3.41 7.56
CA MET A 94 10.69 -2.77 8.57
C MET A 94 11.47 -3.84 9.31
N ALA A 95 12.73 -3.54 9.59
CA ALA A 95 13.61 -4.43 10.34
C ALA A 95 14.28 -3.63 11.46
N VAL A 96 14.34 -4.24 12.64
CA VAL A 96 15.18 -3.77 13.74
C VAL A 96 16.50 -4.53 13.65
N PHE A 97 17.61 -3.82 13.62
CA PHE A 97 18.94 -4.44 13.65
C PHE A 97 19.76 -3.85 14.80
N GLY A 98 20.49 -4.74 15.47
CA GLY A 98 21.39 -4.37 16.54
C GLY A 98 22.73 -3.91 15.96
N LEU A 99 23.22 -2.77 16.44
CA LEU A 99 24.58 -2.31 16.14
C LEU A 99 25.54 -2.97 17.13
N LYS A 100 26.69 -3.46 16.66
CA LYS A 100 27.72 -4.04 17.54
C LYS A 100 28.35 -2.93 18.41
N LYS A 101 27.85 -2.82 19.65
CA LYS A 101 28.34 -2.12 20.85
C LYS A 101 28.91 -0.70 20.70
N ALA A 102 28.27 0.26 21.38
CA ALA A 102 28.95 1.41 21.97
C ALA A 102 28.76 1.51 23.50
N ASN A 103 27.62 1.09 24.08
CA ASN A 103 27.37 1.08 25.53
C ASN A 103 26.31 0.03 25.92
N GLU A 104 26.49 -0.68 27.04
CA GLU A 104 25.60 -1.79 27.48
C GLU A 104 24.22 -1.35 28.02
N HIS A 105 23.98 -0.05 28.16
CA HIS A 105 22.75 0.50 28.78
C HIS A 105 21.98 1.50 27.92
N ASP A 106 22.31 1.65 26.63
CA ASP A 106 21.60 2.58 25.74
C ASP A 106 20.88 1.84 24.60
N ASP A 107 19.60 1.52 24.81
CA ASP A 107 18.76 0.84 23.82
C ASP A 107 18.57 1.66 22.53
N VAL A 108 18.67 2.99 22.60
CA VAL A 108 18.45 3.89 21.46
C VAL A 108 19.64 3.87 20.51
N THR A 109 20.88 3.78 21.03
CA THR A 109 22.06 3.60 20.18
C THR A 109 22.31 2.16 19.78
N ASN A 110 21.86 1.19 20.59
CA ASN A 110 22.09 -0.23 20.31
C ASN A 110 21.17 -0.79 19.23
N TYR A 111 19.98 -0.21 19.02
CA TYR A 111 19.01 -0.70 18.05
C TYR A 111 18.60 0.38 17.06
N GLN A 112 18.68 0.06 15.77
CA GLN A 112 18.14 0.91 14.71
C GLN A 112 16.96 0.25 14.02
N LEU A 113 15.94 1.07 13.76
CA LEU A 113 14.78 0.69 12.98
C LEU A 113 14.98 1.17 11.54
N GLY A 114 15.21 0.22 10.63
CA GLY A 114 15.29 0.48 9.20
C GLY A 114 13.99 0.16 8.50
N ARG A 115 13.71 0.90 7.42
CA ARG A 115 12.66 0.57 6.45
C ARG A 115 13.32 0.17 5.15
N TYR A 116 12.91 -0.97 4.58
CA TYR A 116 13.34 -1.37 3.24
C TYR A 116 12.79 -0.40 2.20
N ILE A 117 13.66 0.07 1.32
CA ILE A 117 13.31 0.90 0.16
C ILE A 117 14.02 0.28 -1.03
N SER A 118 13.30 0.01 -2.12
CA SER A 118 13.91 -0.54 -3.33
C SER A 118 14.77 0.52 -4.03
N SER A 119 15.79 0.09 -4.79
CA SER A 119 16.74 1.02 -5.43
C SER A 119 16.06 2.07 -6.31
N ASN A 120 15.00 1.69 -7.02
CA ASN A 120 14.20 2.61 -7.83
C ASN A 120 13.43 3.63 -6.98
N GLU A 121 12.81 3.24 -5.86
CA GLU A 121 12.12 4.16 -4.97
C GLU A 121 13.12 5.11 -4.29
N ALA A 122 14.31 4.62 -3.92
CA ALA A 122 15.37 5.42 -3.33
C ALA A 122 15.84 6.55 -4.27
N VAL A 123 16.14 6.23 -5.53
CA VAL A 123 16.50 7.24 -6.54
C VAL A 123 15.37 8.25 -6.73
N TRP A 124 14.12 7.79 -6.82
CA TRP A 124 12.94 8.67 -6.96
C TRP A 124 12.83 9.67 -5.80
N ARG A 125 13.08 9.19 -4.57
CA ARG A 125 13.08 10.02 -3.34
C ARG A 125 14.24 11.00 -3.32
N VAL A 126 15.45 10.57 -3.67
CA VAL A 126 16.65 11.44 -3.71
C VAL A 126 16.46 12.58 -4.71
N LEU A 127 15.84 12.29 -5.86
CA LEU A 127 15.53 13.29 -6.89
C LEU A 127 14.25 14.09 -6.61
N SER A 128 13.59 13.86 -5.46
CA SER A 128 12.35 14.55 -5.06
C SER A 128 11.21 14.45 -6.09
N PHE A 129 11.14 13.35 -6.83
CA PHE A 129 10.06 13.13 -7.78
C PHE A 129 8.75 12.71 -7.08
N PRO A 130 7.58 13.02 -7.66
CA PRO A 130 6.30 12.55 -7.14
C PRO A 130 6.24 11.02 -7.07
N ILE A 131 5.99 10.47 -5.88
CA ILE A 131 5.98 9.02 -5.61
C ILE A 131 4.57 8.43 -5.80
N HIS A 132 3.54 9.24 -5.54
CA HIS A 132 2.16 8.82 -5.69
C HIS A 132 1.28 10.01 -6.05
N GLU A 133 0.25 9.75 -6.83
CA GLU A 133 -0.83 10.66 -7.13
C GLU A 133 -2.15 9.98 -6.77
N ARG A 134 -3.14 10.75 -6.32
CA ARG A 134 -4.50 10.25 -6.03
C ARG A 134 -5.49 11.18 -6.68
N HIS A 135 -6.49 10.59 -7.34
CA HIS A 135 -7.62 11.33 -7.87
C HIS A 135 -8.93 10.72 -7.33
N PRO A 136 -9.72 11.46 -6.53
CA PRO A 136 -9.46 12.82 -6.06
C PRO A 136 -8.27 12.88 -5.08
N THR A 137 -7.64 14.05 -4.97
CA THR A 137 -6.52 14.25 -4.05
C THR A 137 -6.99 14.08 -2.61
N VAL A 138 -6.42 13.11 -1.91
CA VAL A 138 -6.69 12.87 -0.48
C VAL A 138 -5.44 13.22 0.31
N VAL A 139 -5.51 14.28 1.13
CA VAL A 139 -4.43 14.70 2.02
C VAL A 139 -4.77 14.28 3.45
N HIS A 140 -3.81 13.68 4.15
CA HIS A 140 -3.96 13.36 5.57
C HIS A 140 -3.84 14.65 6.39
N LEU A 141 -4.92 15.02 7.07
CA LEU A 141 -4.93 16.18 7.97
C LEU A 141 -4.05 15.89 9.19
N ARG A 142 -3.13 16.81 9.49
CA ARG A 142 -2.30 16.71 10.69
C ARG A 142 -3.12 17.21 11.88
N VAL A 143 -3.75 16.28 12.60
CA VAL A 143 -4.49 16.54 13.84
C VAL A 143 -3.71 16.01 15.02
N TYR A 144 -3.54 16.84 16.05
CA TYR A 144 -2.80 16.52 17.26
C TYR A 144 -3.30 17.46 18.38
N LEU A 145 -3.03 17.10 19.64
CA LEU A 145 -3.38 17.91 20.81
C LEU A 145 -2.49 19.15 20.93
N GLU A 146 -2.85 20.13 21.75
CA GLU A 146 -2.00 21.29 21.98
C GLU A 146 -0.57 20.86 22.39
N ASN A 147 0.44 21.42 21.71
CA ASN A 147 1.86 21.05 21.84
C ASN A 147 2.23 19.59 21.49
N GLY A 148 1.30 18.81 20.92
CA GLY A 148 1.50 17.44 20.46
C GLY A 148 2.01 17.30 19.03
N GLN A 149 2.46 18.39 18.39
CA GLN A 149 2.98 18.34 17.03
C GLN A 149 4.26 17.51 16.94
N ARG A 150 4.34 16.67 15.91
CA ARG A 150 5.61 16.01 15.57
C ARG A 150 6.56 17.02 14.94
N VAL A 151 7.68 17.27 15.60
CA VAL A 151 8.77 18.12 15.12
C VAL A 151 10.03 17.30 14.89
N TYR A 152 10.88 17.76 13.98
CA TYR A 152 12.20 17.18 13.73
C TYR A 152 13.24 18.21 14.13
N PHE A 153 14.23 17.79 14.90
CA PHE A 153 15.26 18.67 15.46
C PHE A 153 16.63 18.00 15.42
N THR A 154 17.68 18.81 15.47
CA THR A 154 19.06 18.43 15.74
C THR A 154 19.42 18.88 17.16
N ARG A 155 20.58 18.46 17.70
CA ARG A 155 20.98 18.88 19.07
C ARG A 155 21.07 20.39 19.20
N GLU A 156 21.51 21.07 18.15
CA GLU A 156 21.78 22.50 18.13
C GLU A 156 20.50 23.33 18.14
N ASN A 157 19.41 22.83 17.54
CA ASN A 157 18.15 23.57 17.42
C ASN A 157 17.03 23.05 18.34
N ALA A 158 17.27 22.01 19.12
CA ALA A 158 16.26 21.39 20.00
C ALA A 158 15.59 22.41 20.94
N GLN A 159 16.39 23.26 21.59
CA GLN A 159 15.88 24.30 22.49
C GLN A 159 15.04 25.36 21.77
N ALA A 160 15.50 25.79 20.59
CA ALA A 160 14.77 26.75 19.77
C ALA A 160 13.42 26.18 19.30
N ILE A 161 13.40 24.94 18.81
CA ILE A 161 12.18 24.26 18.34
C ILE A 161 11.22 23.96 19.50
N ALA A 162 11.73 23.64 20.69
CA ALA A 162 10.90 23.44 21.88
C ALA A 162 10.24 24.75 22.34
N SER A 163 10.97 25.87 22.21
CA SER A 163 10.46 27.20 22.58
C SER A 163 9.48 27.76 21.55
N GLU A 164 9.80 27.58 20.25
CA GLU A 164 8.98 28.04 19.14
C GLU A 164 8.81 26.92 18.10
N PRO A 165 7.76 26.08 18.26
CA PRO A 165 7.51 25.00 17.34
C PRO A 165 7.14 25.50 15.93
N PRO A 166 7.56 24.80 14.86
CA PRO A 166 7.20 25.14 13.50
C PRO A 166 5.68 25.19 13.30
N ARG A 167 5.22 26.17 12.51
CA ARG A 167 3.82 26.26 12.12
C ARG A 167 3.43 25.02 11.31
N THR A 168 2.31 24.43 11.70
CA THR A 168 1.65 23.35 10.96
C THR A 168 0.42 23.88 10.24
N THR A 169 -0.12 23.08 9.33
CA THR A 169 -1.39 23.37 8.66
C THR A 169 -2.55 23.57 9.65
N LEU A 170 -2.54 22.90 10.82
CA LEU A 170 -3.59 23.04 11.84
C LEU A 170 -3.47 24.35 12.63
N THR A 171 -2.25 24.69 13.07
CA THR A 171 -2.00 25.96 13.77
C THR A 171 -2.23 27.17 12.88
N VAL A 172 -1.93 27.04 11.58
CA VAL A 172 -2.23 28.07 10.58
C VAL A 172 -3.74 28.21 10.40
N PHE A 173 -4.50 27.10 10.37
CA PHE A 173 -5.97 27.15 10.36
C PHE A 173 -6.52 27.87 11.60
N PHE A 174 -6.04 27.57 12.80
CA PHE A 174 -6.48 28.29 14.00
C PHE A 174 -6.12 29.77 13.97
N GLN A 175 -4.96 30.13 13.43
CA GLN A 175 -4.58 31.52 13.24
C GLN A 175 -5.49 32.23 12.22
N LEU A 176 -5.84 31.56 11.12
CA LEU A 176 -6.79 32.05 10.13
C LEU A 176 -8.16 32.30 10.76
N CYS A 177 -8.68 31.34 11.54
CA CYS A 177 -9.94 31.51 12.26
C CYS A 177 -9.89 32.67 13.27
N LYS A 178 -8.73 33.01 13.85
CA LYS A 178 -8.62 34.20 14.71
C LYS A 178 -8.79 35.49 13.92
N GLN A 179 -8.20 35.57 12.72
CA GLN A 179 -8.13 36.77 11.90
C GLN A 179 -9.39 37.01 11.06
N ASP A 180 -10.00 35.94 10.53
CA ASP A 180 -11.11 36.02 9.60
C ASP A 180 -12.39 35.38 10.18
N PRO A 181 -13.47 36.15 10.41
CA PRO A 181 -14.76 35.63 10.84
C PRO A 181 -15.36 34.59 9.89
N PHE A 182 -15.14 34.69 8.58
CA PHE A 182 -15.64 33.71 7.60
C PHE A 182 -14.94 32.37 7.76
N ALA A 183 -13.64 32.36 8.02
CA ALA A 183 -12.91 31.12 8.29
C ALA A 183 -13.43 30.36 9.53
N ARG A 184 -14.06 31.06 10.50
CA ARG A 184 -14.68 30.41 11.68
C ARG A 184 -15.94 29.62 11.34
N THR A 185 -16.58 29.90 10.21
CA THR A 185 -17.77 29.17 9.77
C THR A 185 -17.45 27.91 8.98
N LEU A 186 -16.16 27.68 8.67
CA LEU A 186 -15.70 26.56 7.85
C LEU A 186 -15.11 25.43 8.70
N LEU A 187 -15.33 24.19 8.28
CA LEU A 187 -14.59 23.06 8.79
C LEU A 187 -13.16 23.05 8.21
N TYR A 188 -12.22 22.46 8.96
CA TYR A 188 -10.82 22.38 8.52
C TYR A 188 -10.62 21.81 7.09
N PRO A 189 -11.35 20.75 6.65
CA PRO A 189 -11.24 20.24 5.27
C PRO A 189 -11.82 21.18 4.20
N GLU A 190 -12.64 22.16 4.58
CA GLU A 190 -13.34 23.07 3.65
C GLU A 190 -12.52 24.32 3.35
N VAL A 191 -11.62 24.72 4.25
CA VAL A 191 -10.77 25.92 4.13
C VAL A 191 -10.01 25.99 2.79
N PRO A 192 -9.39 24.91 2.28
CA PRO A 192 -8.69 24.97 0.99
C PRO A 192 -9.60 25.26 -0.21
N ARG A 193 -10.93 25.22 -0.08
CA ARG A 193 -11.84 25.61 -1.18
C ARG A 193 -11.97 27.12 -1.32
N TYR A 194 -11.61 27.88 -0.30
CA TYR A 194 -11.83 29.33 -0.22
C TYR A 194 -10.54 30.14 -0.04
N TYR A 195 -9.45 29.51 0.42
CA TYR A 195 -8.20 30.18 0.79
C TYR A 195 -6.95 29.62 0.07
N THR A 196 -7.10 29.12 -1.16
CA THR A 196 -5.98 28.67 -2.03
C THR A 196 -5.19 29.82 -2.63
#